data_AF-A0A956QU30-F1
#
_entry.id   AF-A0A956QU30-F1
#
_cell.length_a   1.000
_cell.length_b   1.000
_cell.length_c   1.000
_cell.angle_alpha   90.00
_cell.angle_beta   90.00
_cell.angle_gamma   90.00
#
_symmetry.space_group_name_H-M   'P 1'
#
loop_
_entity.id
_entity.type
_entity.pdbx_description
1 polymer ?
#
loop_
_entity_poly.entity_id
_entity_poly.type
_entity_poly.pdbx_seq_one_letter_code
_entity_poly.pdbx_strand_id
1 'polypeptide(L)'
;QQMPQQMQQMPQQMQQMQQMQQMPQQMQQMPQQMQQMPQQMQQMPQQMQQMPQQMQQMPQQIQQMPQQMQQMPQQMQQMQQPIQASSILPSFGILAQAQPQGVVVTTVGIGSRAARAGVEIGDVIISADGMAVSSLEDLARVLAGKTGAPALLIIKRGGQVGQLSL
;
A
#
# COMPACT_ATOMS: atom_id res chain seq x y z
N GLN A 1 -67.33 -21.30 -40.82
CA GLN A 1 -66.81 -20.91 -39.48
C GLN A 1 -65.95 -22.03 -38.85
N GLN A 2 -64.86 -22.48 -39.48
CA GLN A 2 -64.00 -23.56 -38.91
C GLN A 2 -62.58 -23.11 -38.53
N MET A 3 -62.26 -21.84 -38.79
CA MET A 3 -60.96 -21.24 -38.47
C MET A 3 -60.58 -21.17 -36.96
N PRO A 4 -61.52 -21.14 -35.98
CA PRO A 4 -61.14 -21.02 -34.57
C PRO A 4 -60.39 -22.22 -33.98
N GLN A 5 -60.74 -23.45 -34.38
CA GLN A 5 -60.18 -24.67 -33.77
C GLN A 5 -58.77 -25.00 -34.25
N GLN A 6 -58.44 -24.67 -35.52
CA GLN A 6 -57.09 -24.87 -36.07
C GLN A 6 -56.06 -23.94 -35.41
N MET A 7 -56.45 -22.70 -35.12
CA MET A 7 -55.55 -21.71 -34.50
C MET A 7 -55.21 -22.06 -33.05
N GLN A 8 -56.07 -22.85 -32.37
CA GLN A 8 -55.88 -23.30 -31.00
C GLN A 8 -54.95 -24.52 -30.87
N GLN A 9 -54.84 -25.34 -31.92
CA GLN A 9 -53.99 -26.55 -31.93
C GLN A 9 -52.58 -26.29 -32.50
N MET A 10 -52.39 -25.16 -33.20
CA MET A 10 -51.11 -24.76 -33.78
C MET A 10 -49.96 -24.66 -32.75
N PRO A 11 -50.15 -24.12 -31.52
CA PRO A 11 -49.09 -24.10 -30.51
C PRO A 11 -48.63 -25.50 -30.08
N GLN A 12 -49.56 -26.45 -29.92
CA GLN A 12 -49.24 -27.82 -29.52
C GLN A 12 -48.48 -28.57 -30.62
N GLN A 13 -48.87 -28.37 -31.89
CA GLN A 13 -48.14 -28.94 -33.03
C GLN A 13 -46.74 -28.36 -33.17
N MET A 14 -46.58 -27.04 -32.96
CA MET A 14 -45.25 -26.41 -32.93
C MET A 14 -44.39 -26.99 -31.81
N GLN A 15 -44.95 -27.17 -30.62
CA GLN A 15 -44.25 -27.75 -29.48
C GLN A 15 -43.82 -29.21 -29.75
N GLN A 16 -44.66 -29.99 -30.41
CA GLN A 16 -44.37 -31.37 -30.78
C GLN A 16 -43.27 -31.46 -31.85
N MET A 17 -43.29 -30.56 -32.84
CA MET A 17 -42.23 -30.44 -33.85
C MET A 17 -40.90 -29.99 -33.21
N GLN A 18 -40.96 -29.07 -32.24
CA GLN A 18 -39.80 -28.61 -31.49
C GLN A 18 -39.20 -29.73 -30.63
N GLN A 19 -40.03 -30.62 -30.09
CA GLN A 19 -39.57 -31.78 -29.32
C GLN A 19 -38.93 -32.84 -30.25
N MET A 20 -39.49 -33.05 -31.45
CA MET A 20 -38.92 -33.95 -32.46
C MET A 20 -37.58 -33.43 -33.01
N GLN A 21 -37.40 -32.11 -33.12
CA GLN A 21 -36.10 -31.50 -33.46
C GLN A 21 -35.06 -31.61 -32.34
N GLN A 22 -35.48 -31.68 -31.07
CA GLN A 22 -34.59 -31.83 -29.92
C GLN A 22 -34.16 -33.29 -29.67
N MET A 23 -34.90 -34.27 -30.20
CA MET A 23 -34.63 -35.69 -29.98
C MET A 23 -33.24 -36.16 -30.49
N PRO A 24 -32.77 -35.76 -31.69
CA PRO A 24 -31.40 -36.07 -32.13
C PRO A 24 -30.34 -35.45 -31.21
N GLN A 25 -30.59 -34.23 -30.70
CA GLN A 25 -29.67 -33.56 -29.80
C GLN A 25 -29.57 -34.28 -28.45
N GLN A 26 -30.70 -34.78 -27.92
CA GLN A 26 -30.71 -35.59 -26.70
C GLN A 26 -29.97 -36.91 -26.89
N MET A 27 -30.17 -37.59 -28.02
CA MET A 27 -29.46 -38.84 -28.33
C MET A 27 -27.96 -38.62 -28.50
N GLN A 28 -27.54 -37.45 -28.99
CA GLN A 28 -26.13 -37.06 -29.09
C GLN A 28 -25.50 -36.68 -27.74
N GLN A 29 -26.29 -36.21 -26.78
CA GLN A 29 -25.83 -35.86 -25.42
C GLN A 29 -25.73 -37.08 -24.49
N MET A 30 -26.48 -38.16 -24.76
CA MET A 30 -26.51 -39.34 -23.90
C MET A 30 -25.14 -40.06 -23.73
N PRO A 31 -24.33 -40.26 -24.79
CA PRO A 31 -22.97 -40.78 -24.64
C PRO A 31 -22.08 -39.87 -23.79
N GLN A 32 -22.24 -38.55 -23.90
CA GLN A 32 -21.47 -37.58 -23.11
C GLN A 32 -21.83 -37.67 -21.63
N GLN A 33 -23.10 -37.85 -21.30
CA GLN A 33 -23.54 -38.06 -19.92
C GLN A 33 -22.99 -39.38 -19.35
N MET A 34 -23.02 -40.47 -20.13
CA MET A 34 -22.46 -41.76 -19.70
C MET A 34 -20.94 -41.69 -19.51
N GLN A 35 -20.24 -40.87 -20.28
CA GLN A 35 -18.81 -40.63 -20.13
C GLN A 35 -18.46 -39.78 -18.89
N GLN A 36 -19.37 -38.90 -18.45
CA GLN A 36 -19.19 -38.05 -17.26
C GLN A 36 -19.47 -38.79 -15.94
N MET A 37 -20.31 -39.85 -15.96
CA MET A 37 -20.70 -40.58 -14.75
C MET A 37 -19.51 -41.24 -14.00
N PRO A 38 -18.55 -41.92 -14.66
CA PRO A 38 -17.35 -42.42 -14.00
C PRO A 38 -16.51 -41.30 -13.38
N GLN A 39 -16.43 -40.13 -14.03
CA GLN A 39 -15.68 -38.99 -13.53
C GLN A 39 -16.30 -38.43 -12.24
N GLN A 40 -17.63 -38.37 -12.18
CA GLN A 40 -18.36 -37.96 -10.97
C GLN A 40 -18.14 -38.96 -9.83
N MET A 41 -18.17 -40.27 -10.11
CA MET A 41 -17.92 -41.30 -9.11
C MET A 41 -16.47 -41.27 -8.60
N GLN A 42 -15.51 -40.88 -9.44
CA GLN A 42 -14.11 -40.72 -9.05
C GLN A 42 -13.87 -39.47 -8.18
N GLN A 43 -14.68 -38.42 -8.33
CA GLN A 43 -14.58 -37.20 -7.53
C GLN A 43 -15.18 -37.34 -6.12
N MET A 44 -16.15 -38.25 -5.93
CA MET A 44 -16.84 -38.41 -4.64
C MET A 44 -15.90 -38.83 -3.48
N PRO A 45 -14.98 -39.81 -3.63
CA PRO A 45 -13.98 -40.10 -2.60
C PRO A 45 -13.06 -38.91 -2.29
N GLN A 46 -12.70 -38.12 -3.30
CA GLN A 46 -11.85 -36.94 -3.12
C GLN A 46 -12.57 -35.87 -2.28
N GLN A 47 -13.87 -35.65 -2.52
CA GLN A 47 -14.68 -34.74 -1.71
C GLN A 47 -14.78 -35.22 -0.25
N MET A 48 -14.99 -36.53 -0.04
CA MET A 48 -15.04 -37.10 1.31
C MET A 48 -13.69 -37.02 2.04
N GLN A 49 -12.58 -37.09 1.31
CA GLN A 49 -11.24 -36.94 1.88
C GLN A 49 -10.90 -35.49 2.25
N GLN A 50 -11.47 -34.50 1.58
CA GLN A 50 -11.26 -33.07 1.88
C GLN A 50 -12.05 -32.60 3.11
N MET A 51 -13.19 -33.24 3.43
CA MET A 51 -14.04 -32.79 4.54
C MET A 51 -13.34 -32.84 5.92
N PRO A 52 -12.61 -33.91 6.31
CA PRO A 52 -11.80 -33.90 7.54
C PRO A 52 -10.73 -32.83 7.55
N GLN A 53 -10.11 -32.53 6.40
CA GLN A 53 -9.07 -31.49 6.30
C GLN A 53 -9.66 -30.10 6.55
N GLN A 54 -10.85 -29.82 6.00
CA GLN A 54 -11.56 -28.58 6.27
C GLN A 54 -11.91 -28.42 7.76
N MET A 55 -12.35 -29.49 8.41
CA MET A 55 -12.67 -29.48 9.84
C MET A 55 -11.42 -29.30 10.71
N GLN A 56 -10.26 -29.80 10.29
CA GLN A 56 -8.97 -29.58 10.97
C GLN A 56 -8.44 -28.14 10.81
N GLN A 57 -8.73 -27.47 9.70
CA GLN A 57 -8.28 -26.09 9.46
C GLN A 57 -9.07 -25.06 10.27
N MET A 58 -10.34 -25.34 10.61
CA MET A 58 -11.19 -24.38 11.32
C MET A 58 -10.65 -24.00 12.73
N PRO A 59 -10.23 -24.94 13.60
CA PRO A 59 -9.59 -24.59 14.87
C PRO A 59 -8.32 -23.76 14.70
N GLN A 60 -7.52 -24.04 13.66
CA GLN A 60 -6.30 -23.29 13.38
C GLN A 60 -6.60 -21.84 12.98
N GLN A 61 -7.65 -21.61 12.20
CA GLN A 61 -8.10 -20.26 11.83
C GLN A 61 -8.58 -19.46 13.05
N ILE A 62 -9.36 -20.10 13.94
CA ILE A 62 -9.83 -19.46 15.19
C ILE A 62 -8.64 -19.15 16.11
N GLN A 63 -7.64 -20.02 16.16
CA GLN A 63 -6.45 -19.83 16.99
C GLN A 63 -5.50 -18.74 16.47
N GLN A 64 -5.49 -18.47 15.15
CA GLN A 64 -4.70 -17.40 14.54
C GLN A 64 -5.32 -16.01 14.73
N MET A 65 -6.64 -15.89 14.92
CA MET A 65 -7.31 -14.59 15.04
C MET A 65 -6.83 -13.74 16.22
N PRO A 66 -6.66 -14.26 17.46
CA PRO A 66 -6.07 -13.50 18.56
C PRO A 66 -4.63 -13.03 18.27
N GLN A 67 -3.83 -13.86 17.59
CA GLN A 67 -2.46 -13.52 17.24
C GLN A 67 -2.41 -12.36 16.24
N GLN A 68 -3.28 -12.36 15.24
CA GLN A 68 -3.41 -11.26 14.29
C GLN A 68 -3.83 -9.94 14.98
N MET A 69 -4.76 -10.00 15.93
CA MET A 69 -5.20 -8.82 16.68
C MET A 69 -4.10 -8.27 17.60
N GLN A 70 -3.26 -9.14 18.16
CA GLN A 70 -2.08 -8.73 18.95
C GLN A 70 -0.98 -8.07 18.11
N GLN A 71 -0.84 -8.45 16.84
CA GLN A 71 0.16 -7.88 15.94
C GLN A 71 -0.23 -6.52 15.34
N MET A 72 -1.53 -6.20 15.29
CA MET A 72 -2.00 -4.94 14.71
C MET A 72 -1.47 -3.67 15.42
N PRO A 73 -1.46 -3.57 16.76
CA PRO A 73 -0.83 -2.45 17.46
C PRO A 73 0.68 -2.33 17.18
N GLN A 74 1.39 -3.46 17.05
CA GLN A 74 2.82 -3.48 16.75
C GLN A 74 3.11 -2.98 15.34
N GLN A 75 2.26 -3.33 14.37
CA GLN A 75 2.33 -2.79 13.00
C GLN A 75 1.99 -1.30 12.96
N MET A 76 1.00 -0.85 13.74
CA MET A 76 0.70 0.58 13.87
C MET A 76 1.81 1.36 14.54
N GLN A 77 2.50 0.79 15.53
CA GLN A 77 3.68 1.40 16.15
C GLN A 77 4.85 1.50 15.16
N GLN A 78 5.01 0.53 14.26
CA GLN A 78 5.99 0.63 13.18
C GLN A 78 5.65 1.72 12.15
N MET A 79 4.37 1.96 11.88
CA MET A 79 3.92 3.10 11.05
C MET A 79 3.97 4.44 11.78
N GLN A 80 3.95 4.43 13.11
CA GLN A 80 4.17 5.61 13.96
C GLN A 80 5.65 5.88 14.23
N GLN A 81 6.57 5.05 13.73
CA GLN A 81 7.97 5.46 13.69
C GLN A 81 8.05 6.73 12.84
N PRO A 82 8.52 7.85 13.38
CA PRO A 82 8.62 9.08 12.62
C PRO A 82 9.53 8.79 11.42
N ILE A 83 9.09 9.22 10.25
CA ILE A 83 9.96 9.45 9.10
C ILE A 83 11.17 10.20 9.65
N GLN A 84 12.30 9.52 9.77
CA GLN A 84 13.47 10.12 10.39
C GLN A 84 13.89 11.32 9.53
N ALA A 85 13.92 12.46 10.21
CA ALA A 85 14.67 13.66 9.83
C ALA A 85 14.14 14.50 8.66
N SER A 86 12.92 15.02 8.74
CA SER A 86 12.65 16.36 8.21
C SER A 86 12.07 17.21 9.33
N SER A 87 12.95 17.69 10.22
CA SER A 87 12.58 18.69 11.20
C SER A 87 12.57 20.05 10.49
N ILE A 88 11.40 20.68 10.52
CA ILE A 88 11.28 22.10 10.19
C ILE A 88 12.08 22.84 11.27
N LEU A 89 13.02 23.70 10.88
CA LEU A 89 13.65 24.68 11.78
C LEU A 89 12.96 26.02 11.52
N PRO A 90 11.74 26.23 12.09
CA PRO A 90 10.85 27.29 11.64
C PRO A 90 11.43 28.67 11.97
N SER A 91 12.23 28.76 13.02
CA SER A 91 12.91 29.97 13.49
C SER A 91 13.89 30.57 12.48
N PHE A 92 14.38 29.78 11.52
CA PHE A 92 15.33 30.23 10.50
C PHE A 92 14.85 30.00 9.07
N GLY A 93 13.71 29.30 8.91
CA GLY A 93 13.02 29.09 7.64
C GLY A 93 13.68 28.04 6.75
N ILE A 94 14.25 26.98 7.33
CA ILE A 94 14.77 25.84 6.55
C ILE A 94 14.07 24.54 6.93
N LEU A 95 13.94 23.66 5.94
CA LEU A 95 13.76 22.22 6.15
C LEU A 95 15.10 21.56 5.93
N ALA A 96 15.44 20.61 6.79
CA ALA A 96 16.70 19.90 6.68
C ALA A 96 16.57 18.44 7.12
N GLN A 97 17.50 17.62 6.65
CA GLN A 97 17.58 16.18 6.89
C GLN A 97 18.96 15.78 7.39
N ALA A 98 19.00 15.02 8.49
CA ALA A 98 20.23 14.50 9.06
C ALA A 98 20.83 13.41 8.13
N GLN A 99 22.14 13.50 7.91
CA GLN A 99 22.93 12.53 7.14
C GLN A 99 24.27 12.28 7.87
N PRO A 100 24.99 11.18 7.57
CA PRO A 100 26.25 10.83 8.26
C PRO A 100 27.31 11.95 8.24
N GLN A 101 27.30 12.78 7.20
CA GLN A 101 28.22 13.90 7.00
C GLN A 101 27.75 15.24 7.57
N GLY A 102 26.55 15.32 8.17
CA GLY A 102 25.97 16.57 8.70
C GLY A 102 24.48 16.72 8.35
N VAL A 103 23.96 17.93 8.51
CA VAL A 103 22.53 18.24 8.29
C VAL A 103 22.33 18.91 6.94
N VAL A 104 21.63 18.23 6.03
CA VAL A 104 21.41 18.68 4.65
C VAL A 104 20.17 19.53 4.54
N VAL A 105 20.28 20.72 3.98
CA VAL A 105 19.16 21.63 3.73
C VAL A 105 18.36 21.12 2.53
N THR A 106 17.10 20.79 2.75
CA THR A 106 16.17 20.28 1.74
C THR A 106 15.22 21.36 1.23
N THR A 107 14.99 22.42 1.99
CA THR A 107 14.17 23.56 1.57
C THR A 107 14.61 24.83 2.27
N VAL A 108 14.55 25.96 1.57
CA VAL A 108 14.78 27.29 2.12
C VAL A 108 13.54 28.15 1.85
N GLY A 109 12.96 28.69 2.92
CA GLY A 109 11.79 29.56 2.84
C GLY A 109 12.14 30.90 2.21
N ILE A 110 11.30 31.39 1.31
CA ILE A 110 11.48 32.69 0.65
C ILE A 110 11.47 33.82 1.70
N GLY A 111 12.45 34.71 1.65
CA GLY A 111 12.57 35.84 2.60
C GLY A 111 13.00 35.46 4.02
N SER A 112 13.27 34.18 4.28
CA SER A 112 13.78 33.67 5.56
C SER A 112 15.18 34.19 5.89
N ARG A 113 15.61 34.02 7.15
CA ARG A 113 16.99 34.32 7.57
C ARG A 113 18.00 33.50 6.76
N ALA A 114 17.71 32.23 6.55
CA ALA A 114 18.53 31.36 5.72
C ALA A 114 18.66 31.85 4.27
N ALA A 115 17.55 32.26 3.65
CA ALA A 115 17.61 32.85 2.31
C ALA A 115 18.47 34.12 2.27
N ARG A 116 18.33 35.00 3.27
CA ARG A 116 19.13 36.24 3.35
C ARG A 116 20.61 36.00 3.62
N ALA A 117 20.93 34.93 4.35
CA ALA A 117 22.28 34.48 4.60
C ALA A 117 22.93 33.75 3.42
N GLY A 118 22.18 33.48 2.34
CA GLY A 118 22.66 32.77 1.17
C GLY A 118 22.71 31.25 1.32
N VAL A 119 21.95 30.68 2.28
CA VAL A 119 21.76 29.23 2.38
C VAL A 119 20.94 28.75 1.18
N GLU A 120 21.38 27.64 0.59
CA GLU A 120 20.77 27.03 -0.57
C GLU A 120 20.34 25.59 -0.30
N ILE A 121 19.41 25.09 -1.12
CA ILE A 121 19.04 23.68 -1.11
C ILE A 121 20.25 22.85 -1.53
N GLY A 122 20.54 21.81 -0.76
CA GLY A 122 21.70 20.94 -0.95
C GLY A 122 22.93 21.33 -0.10
N ASP A 123 22.88 22.45 0.63
CA ASP A 123 23.91 22.76 1.61
C ASP A 123 23.95 21.72 2.72
N VAL A 124 25.15 21.27 3.09
CA VAL A 124 25.34 20.40 4.26
C VAL A 124 25.93 21.21 5.41
N ILE A 125 25.14 21.45 6.44
CA ILE A 125 25.57 22.12 7.67
C ILE A 125 26.36 21.11 8.50
N ILE A 126 27.63 21.41 8.73
CA ILE A 126 28.56 20.55 9.48
C ILE A 126 28.90 21.13 10.87
N SER A 127 28.72 22.44 11.04
CA SER A 127 28.87 23.11 12.33
C SER A 127 28.01 24.36 12.42
N ALA A 128 27.56 24.68 13.64
CA ALA A 128 26.86 25.91 13.99
C ALA A 128 27.48 26.52 15.26
N ASP A 129 27.87 27.79 15.22
CA ASP A 129 28.55 28.54 16.28
C ASP A 129 29.75 27.80 16.89
N GLY A 130 30.51 27.08 16.05
CA GLY A 130 31.68 26.29 16.46
C GLY A 130 31.36 24.93 17.08
N MET A 131 30.08 24.58 17.24
CA MET A 131 29.65 23.25 17.65
C MET A 131 29.46 22.35 16.43
N ALA A 132 29.99 21.14 16.47
CA ALA A 132 29.76 20.15 15.41
C ALA A 132 28.28 19.74 15.39
N VAL A 133 27.70 19.67 14.20
CA VAL A 133 26.29 19.35 14.00
C VAL A 133 26.21 18.05 13.22
N SER A 134 25.74 16.99 13.89
CA SER A 134 25.55 15.66 13.29
C SER A 134 24.07 15.27 13.19
N SER A 135 23.20 15.96 13.91
CA SER A 135 21.77 15.72 13.95
C SER A 135 20.96 17.01 13.84
N LEU A 136 19.69 16.87 13.47
CA LEU A 136 18.76 18.01 13.47
C LEU A 136 18.52 18.57 14.87
N GLU A 137 18.63 17.74 15.91
CA GLU A 137 18.48 18.16 17.30
C GLU A 137 19.64 19.04 17.74
N ASP A 138 20.88 18.69 17.37
CA ASP A 138 22.05 19.54 17.59
C ASP A 138 21.83 20.91 16.95
N LEU A 139 21.46 20.93 15.68
CA LEU A 139 21.22 22.16 14.93
C LEU A 139 20.09 22.99 15.57
N ALA A 140 18.98 22.34 15.91
CA ALA A 140 17.84 22.98 16.58
C ALA A 140 18.27 23.60 17.91
N ARG A 141 19.08 22.90 18.69
CA ARG A 141 19.56 23.37 19.99
C ARG A 141 20.45 24.60 19.87
N VAL A 142 21.40 24.61 18.92
CA VAL A 142 22.27 25.78 18.70
C VAL A 142 21.43 26.98 18.27
N LEU A 143 20.47 26.75 17.38
CA LEU A 143 19.65 27.82 16.79
C LEU A 143 18.52 28.30 17.72
N ALA A 144 18.01 27.47 18.63
CA ALA A 144 16.91 27.82 19.55
C ALA A 144 17.25 29.02 20.45
N GLY A 145 18.52 29.19 20.82
CA GLY A 145 18.99 30.33 21.62
C GLY A 145 19.26 31.61 20.83
N LYS A 146 19.06 31.61 19.50
CA LYS A 146 19.49 32.68 18.59
C LYS A 146 18.31 33.40 17.92
N THR A 147 17.34 33.81 18.73
CA THR A 147 16.16 34.61 18.34
C THR A 147 16.49 36.09 18.12
N GLY A 148 17.47 36.39 17.25
CA GLY A 148 17.83 37.76 16.85
C GLY A 148 19.34 38.01 16.76
N ALA A 149 20.15 37.20 17.44
CA ALA A 149 21.60 37.23 17.29
C ALA A 149 22.04 36.45 16.03
N PRO A 150 23.15 36.86 15.39
CA PRO A 150 23.71 36.09 14.29
C PRO A 150 24.17 34.71 14.75
N ALA A 151 23.92 33.69 13.93
CA ALA A 151 24.45 32.34 14.11
C ALA A 151 25.44 32.03 12.98
N LEU A 152 26.63 31.56 13.33
CA LEU A 152 27.66 31.22 12.36
C LEU A 152 27.49 29.78 11.89
N LEU A 153 27.29 29.55 10.60
CA LEU A 153 27.23 28.21 10.03
C LEU A 153 28.48 27.90 9.24
N ILE A 154 28.99 26.69 9.40
CA ILE A 154 29.93 26.08 8.48
C ILE A 154 29.15 25.10 7.61
N ILE A 155 29.17 25.33 6.31
CA ILE A 155 28.45 24.54 5.32
C ILE A 155 29.41 23.91 4.31
N LYS A 156 28.98 22.82 3.69
CA LYS A 156 29.62 22.22 2.54
C LYS A 156 28.68 22.31 1.32
N ARG A 157 29.15 22.96 0.25
CA ARG A 157 28.43 23.13 -1.03
C ARG A 157 29.32 22.67 -2.18
N GLY A 158 28.86 21.70 -2.98
CA GLY A 158 29.63 21.20 -4.13
C GLY A 158 31.03 20.65 -3.79
N GLY A 159 31.23 20.18 -2.55
CA GLY A 159 32.53 19.70 -2.07
C GLY A 159 33.40 20.76 -1.39
N GLN A 160 33.07 22.04 -1.51
CA GLN A 160 33.79 23.15 -0.87
C GLN A 160 33.18 23.48 0.48
N VAL A 161 34.01 23.80 1.46
CA VAL A 161 33.56 24.26 2.79
C VAL A 161 33.55 25.78 2.81
N GLY A 162 32.43 26.35 3.24
CA GLY A 162 32.20 27.78 3.35
C GLY A 162 31.54 28.14 4.68
N GLN A 163 31.52 29.44 4.97
CA GLN A 163 30.94 29.97 6.19
C GLN A 163 29.82 30.96 5.84
N LEU A 164 28.67 30.82 6.48
CA LEU A 164 27.52 31.73 6.35
C LEU A 164 27.13 32.27 7.73
N SER A 165 26.51 33.45 7.77
CA SER A 165 25.99 34.04 9.00
C SER A 165 24.48 34.25 8.88
N LEU A 166 23.73 33.59 9.77
CA LEU A 166 22.27 33.56 9.84
C LEU A 166 21.66 34.57 10.80
#